data_AF-A0A958I238-F1
#
_entry.id   AF-A0A958I238-F1
#
_cell.length_a   1.000
_cell.length_b   1.000
_cell.length_c   1.000
_cell.angle_alpha   90.00
_cell.angle_beta   90.00
_cell.angle_gamma   90.00
#
_symmetry.space_group_name_H-M   'P 1'
#
loop_
_entity.id
_entity.type
_entity.pdbx_description
1 polymer ?
#
loop_
_entity_poly.entity_id
_entity_poly.type
_entity_poly.pdbx_seq_one_letter_code
_entity_poly.pdbx_strand_id
1 'polypeptide(L)' 'KGERGSGDICMNGAAAHLIKAGEELIIMGFELTHRPIDPKVILVDENNRFERYLTEQPQTRLTF' A
#
# COMPACT_ATOMS: atom_id res chain seq x y z
N LYS A 1 -1.15 13.64 -6.99
CA LYS A 1 0.03 12.88 -7.48
C LYS A 1 1.27 13.58 -6.94
N GLY A 2 2.16 12.88 -6.26
CA GLY A 2 3.39 13.45 -5.69
C GLY A 2 4.50 13.64 -6.74
N GLU A 3 5.55 14.36 -6.35
CA GLU A 3 6.77 14.51 -7.14
C GLU A 3 7.48 13.15 -7.30
N ARG A 4 8.00 12.88 -8.50
CA ARG A 4 8.67 11.61 -8.76
C ARG A 4 9.97 11.53 -7.98
N GLY A 5 10.12 10.48 -7.18
CA GLY A 5 11.36 10.23 -6.46
C GLY A 5 11.53 11.10 -5.22
N SER A 6 10.51 11.80 -4.73
CA SER A 6 10.61 12.47 -3.43
C SER A 6 10.56 11.47 -2.27
N GLY A 7 9.70 10.44 -2.37
CA GLY A 7 9.41 9.53 -1.26
C GLY A 7 8.28 10.04 -0.36
N ASP A 8 7.59 11.11 -0.77
CA ASP A 8 6.57 11.73 0.06
C ASP A 8 5.28 10.90 0.11
N ILE A 9 4.81 10.66 1.33
CA ILE A 9 3.45 10.21 1.63
C ILE A 9 2.78 11.28 2.47
N CYS A 10 1.85 12.03 1.87
CA CYS A 10 1.20 13.16 2.51
C CYS A 10 -0.28 12.87 2.78
N MET A 11 -0.66 12.90 4.05
CA MET A 11 -2.07 12.92 4.45
C MET A 11 -2.59 14.35 4.43
N ASN A 12 -3.73 14.55 3.76
CA ASN A 12 -4.30 15.87 3.54
C ASN A 12 -5.70 15.95 4.14
N GLY A 13 -6.13 17.17 4.50
CA GLY A 13 -7.48 17.45 4.97
C GLY A 13 -7.88 16.60 6.18
N ALA A 14 -9.07 16.02 6.15
CA ALA A 14 -9.65 15.26 7.27
C ALA A 14 -8.73 14.11 7.76
N ALA A 15 -8.03 13.42 6.84
CA ALA A 15 -7.16 12.30 7.18
C ALA A 15 -5.98 12.71 8.06
N ALA A 16 -5.45 13.93 7.90
CA ALA A 16 -4.33 14.45 8.70
C ALA A 16 -4.70 14.68 10.19
N HIS A 17 -5.99 14.69 10.53
CA HIS A 17 -6.41 14.70 11.93
C HIS A 17 -6.17 13.35 12.61
N LEU A 18 -6.22 12.26 11.86
CA LEU A 18 -6.10 10.90 12.35
C LEU A 18 -4.70 10.32 12.20
N ILE A 19 -4.00 10.69 11.12
CA ILE A 19 -2.68 10.15 10.78
C ILE A 19 -1.64 11.26 10.85
N LYS A 20 -0.55 11.04 11.57
CA LYS A 20 0.51 12.02 11.81
C LYS A 20 1.78 11.70 11.05
N ALA A 21 2.60 12.72 10.82
CA ALA A 21 3.92 12.54 10.23
C ALA A 21 4.77 11.62 11.13
N GLY A 22 5.43 10.64 10.52
CA GLY A 22 6.26 9.65 11.21
C GLY A 22 5.53 8.35 11.58
N GLU A 23 4.22 8.25 11.38
CA GLU A 23 3.51 6.98 11.53
C GLU A 23 3.75 6.06 10.32
N GLU A 24 3.81 4.75 10.58
CA GLU A 24 3.92 3.72 9.56
C GLU A 24 2.53 3.29 9.07
N LEU A 25 2.38 3.13 7.75
CA LEU A 25 1.08 2.97 7.09
C LEU A 25 1.15 1.89 6.01
N ILE A 26 0.01 1.24 5.74
CA ILE A 26 -0.18 0.38 4.57
C ILE A 26 -1.15 1.07 3.61
N ILE A 27 -0.76 1.19 2.33
CA ILE A 27 -1.61 1.75 1.26
C ILE A 27 -2.11 0.60 0.40
N MET A 28 -3.43 0.47 0.27
CA MET A 28 -4.07 -0.61 -0.49
C MET A 28 -5.03 -0.05 -1.54
N GLY A 29 -5.12 -0.75 -2.68
CA GLY A 29 -6.12 -0.53 -3.71
C GLY A 29 -6.92 -1.82 -3.92
N PHE A 30 -8.23 -1.69 -4.09
CA PHE A 30 -9.14 -2.81 -4.32
C PHE A 30 -9.88 -2.63 -5.64
N GLU A 31 -10.20 -3.75 -6.28
CA GLU A 31 -11.01 -3.79 -7.49
C GLU A 31 -12.04 -4.91 -7.37
N LEU A 32 -13.28 -4.63 -7.78
CA LEU A 32 -14.32 -5.65 -7.90
C LEU A 32 -14.20 -6.30 -9.28
N THR A 33 -13.97 -7.60 -9.29
CA THR A 33 -13.78 -8.37 -10.52
C THR A 33 -14.27 -9.80 -10.35
N HIS A 34 -14.61 -10.44 -11.47
CA HIS A 34 -15.00 -11.84 -11.54
C HIS A 34 -13.79 -12.78 -11.71
N ARG A 35 -12.58 -12.23 -11.85
CA ARG A 35 -11.33 -12.99 -12.02
C ARG A 35 -10.38 -12.68 -10.88
N PRO A 36 -9.55 -13.64 -10.43
CA PRO A 36 -8.48 -13.35 -9.49
C PRO A 36 -7.54 -12.28 -10.04
N ILE A 37 -7.12 -11.36 -9.17
CA ILE A 37 -6.07 -10.37 -9.47
C ILE A 37 -4.76 -10.94 -8.93
N ASP A 38 -3.69 -10.80 -9.70
CA ASP A 38 -2.33 -10.96 -9.18
C ASP A 38 -1.88 -9.63 -8.56
N PRO A 39 -1.90 -9.49 -7.22
CA PRO A 39 -1.63 -8.21 -6.59
C PRO A 39 -0.15 -7.84 -6.72
N LYS A 40 0.12 -6.56 -6.93
CA LYS A 40 1.49 -6.02 -6.82
C LYS A 40 1.71 -5.52 -5.41
N VAL A 41 2.50 -6.27 -4.65
CA VAL A 41 2.86 -5.91 -3.28
C VAL A 41 4.27 -5.35 -3.29
N ILE A 42 4.44 -4.12 -2.79
CA ILE A 42 5.72 -3.40 -2.79
C ILE A 42 6.17 -3.22 -1.35
N LEU A 43 7.38 -3.68 -1.06
CA LEU A 43 8.10 -3.34 0.15
C LEU A 43 8.97 -2.11 -0.11
N VAL A 44 8.97 -1.18 0.85
CA VAL A 44 9.80 0.02 0.83
C VAL A 44 10.69 0.07 2.07
N ASP A 45 11.78 0.84 1.98
CA ASP A 45 12.63 1.16 3.12
C ASP A 45 12.05 2.30 3.98
N GLU A 46 12.77 2.65 5.05
CA GLU A 46 12.46 3.75 5.98
C GLU A 46 12.38 5.14 5.33
N ASN A 47 12.88 5.30 4.11
CA ASN A 47 12.86 6.53 3.32
C ASN A 47 11.83 6.45 2.17
N ASN A 48 10.87 5.51 2.25
CA ASN A 48 9.84 5.23 1.24
C ASN A 48 10.43 4.93 -0.16
N ARG A 49 11.63 4.34 -0.23
CA ARG A 49 12.24 3.90 -1.48
C ARG A 49 11.89 2.44 -1.74
N PHE A 50 11.63 2.14 -3.01
CA PHE A 50 11.37 0.77 -3.44
C PHE A 50 12.52 -0.15 -3.03
N GLU A 51 12.22 -1.19 -2.27
CA GLU A 51 13.18 -2.22 -1.90
C GLU A 51 12.99 -3.47 -2.77
N ARG A 52 11.78 -4.04 -2.78
CA ARG A 52 11.46 -5.23 -3.57
C ARG A 52 9.95 -5.46 -3.70
N TYR A 53 9.59 -6.36 -4.61
CA TYR A 53 8.26 -6.96 -4.63
C TYR A 53 8.15 -8.07 -3.60
N LEU A 54 6.99 -8.18 -2.96
CA LEU A 54 6.63 -9.32 -2.13
C LEU A 54 5.70 -10.24 -2.92
N THR A 55 5.83 -11.55 -2.67
CA THR A 55 4.88 -12.55 -3.17
C THR A 55 4.01 -12.98 -1.99
N GLU A 56 2.77 -12.54 -1.98
CA GLU A 56 1.78 -13.02 -1.02
C GLU A 56 1.10 -14.26 -1.58
N GLN A 57 1.03 -15.33 -0.77
CA GLN A 57 0.15 -16.45 -1.09
C GLN A 57 -1.20 -16.20 -0.44
N PRO A 58 -2.31 -16.15 -1.20
CA PRO A 58 -3.63 -16.02 -0.61
C PRO A 58 -3.93 -17.25 0.27
N GLN A 59 -3.92 -17.08 1.59
CA GLN A 59 -4.22 -18.14 2.55
C GLN A 59 -5.73 -18.35 2.77
N THR A 60 -6.57 -17.46 2.24
CA THR A 60 -8.03 -17.56 2.42
C THR A 60 -8.62 -18.68 1.58
N ARG A 61 -8.64 -19.90 2.13
CA ARG A 61 -9.51 -20.99 1.66
C ARG A 61 -10.91 -20.78 2.23
N LEU A 62 -11.83 -20.24 1.43
CA LEU A 62 -13.26 -20.39 1.72
C LEU A 62 -13.67 -21.80 1.27
N THR A 63 -13.67 -22.74 2.22
CA THR A 63 -14.37 -24.02 2.04
C THR A 63 -15.86 -23.77 2.23
N PHE A 64 -16.64 -23.99 1.16
CA PHE A 64 -18.10 -24.12 1.24
C PHE A 64 -18.48 -25.54 1.69
#